data_AF-A0A087N2G8-F1
#
_entry.id   AF-A0A087N2G8-F1
#
_cell.length_a   1.000
_cell.length_b   1.000
_cell.length_c   1.000
_cell.angle_alpha   90.00
_cell.angle_beta   90.00
_cell.angle_gamma   90.00
#
_symmetry.space_group_name_H-M   'P 1'
#
loop_
_entity.id
_entity.type
_entity.pdbx_description
1 polymer ?
#
loop_
_entity_poly.entity_id
_entity_poly.type
_entity_poly.pdbx_seq_one_letter_code
_entity_poly.pdbx_strand_id
1 'polypeptide(L)' 'MGIMIRQLGLITLVIFGGTFLMRYLRAGEVLADQLMGAGVGLALVVIGTLVQRIQHAKRG' A
#
# COMPACT_ATOMS: atom_id res chain seq x y z
N MET A 1 -10.72 11.14 -6.21
CA MET A 1 -10.45 9.72 -6.58
C MET A 1 -9.05 9.28 -6.14
N GLY A 2 -7.96 9.94 -6.56
CA GLY A 2 -6.59 9.53 -6.17
C GLY A 2 -6.32 9.51 -4.65
N ILE A 3 -6.88 10.46 -3.89
CA ILE A 3 -6.72 10.53 -2.42
C ILE A 3 -7.28 9.28 -1.72
N MET A 4 -8.47 8.82 -2.12
CA MET A 4 -9.12 7.64 -1.53
C MET A 4 -8.31 6.37 -1.81
N ILE A 5 -7.83 6.21 -3.04
CA ILE A 5 -6.99 5.07 -3.45
C ILE A 5 -5.69 5.04 -2.62
N ARG A 6 -5.08 6.21 -2.40
CA ARG A 6 -3.88 6.34 -1.58
C ARG A 6 -4.15 5.98 -0.11
N GLN A 7 -5.25 6.46 0.47
CA GLN A 7 -5.62 6.14 1.85
C GLN A 7 -5.87 4.64 2.03
N LEU A 8 -6.58 4.01 1.09
CA LEU A 8 -6.79 2.57 1.09
C LEU A 8 -5.46 1.82 1.00
N GLY A 9 -4.58 2.23 0.09
CA GLY A 9 -3.24 1.65 -0.05
C GLY A 9 -2.41 1.74 1.23
N LEU A 10 -2.44 2.88 1.93
CA LEU A 10 -1.75 3.08 3.20
C LEU A 10 -2.29 2.15 4.30
N ILE A 11 -3.62 2.03 4.41
CA ILE A 11 -4.25 1.14 5.40
C ILE A 11 -3.86 -0.32 5.12
N THR A 12 -3.95 -0.76 3.86
CA THR A 12 -3.54 -2.10 3.45
C THR A 12 -2.06 -2.36 3.73
N LEU A 13 -1.18 -1.39 3.45
CA LEU A 13 0.25 -1.50 3.72
C LEU A 13 0.54 -1.65 5.22
N VAL A 14 -0.16 -0.89 6.07
CA VAL A 14 0.01 -0.97 7.53
C VAL A 14 -0.48 -2.32 8.05
N ILE A 15 -1.64 -2.81 7.61
CA ILE A 15 -2.20 -4.07 8.09
C ILE A 15 -1.34 -5.25 7.61
N PHE A 16 -1.14 -5.41 6.31
CA PHE A 16 -0.42 -6.56 5.76
C PHE A 16 1.09 -6.45 5.99
N GLY A 17 1.69 -5.29 5.74
CA GLY A 17 3.12 -5.05 5.96
C GLY A 17 3.48 -5.07 7.44
N GLY A 18 2.64 -4.49 8.31
CA GLY A 18 2.85 -4.53 9.75
C GLY A 18 2.72 -5.93 10.32
N THR A 19 1.73 -6.71 9.87
CA THR A 19 1.60 -8.12 10.30
C THR A 19 2.77 -8.96 9.81
N PHE A 20 3.19 -8.77 8.55
CA PHE A 20 4.37 -9.44 8.00
C PHE A 20 5.61 -9.14 8.82
N LEU A 21 5.87 -7.86 9.11
CA LEU A 21 7.03 -7.43 9.88
C LEU A 21 7.02 -8.02 11.30
N MET A 22 5.88 -8.00 11.98
CA MET A 22 5.76 -8.58 13.32
C MET A 22 6.04 -10.08 13.32
N ARG A 23 5.49 -10.83 12.37
CA ARG A 23 5.70 -12.29 12.29
C ARG A 23 7.12 -12.63 11.87
N TYR A 24 7.67 -11.90 10.90
CA TYR A 24 9.05 -12.08 10.47
C TYR A 24 10.03 -11.85 11.62
N LEU A 25 9.87 -10.77 12.39
CA LEU A 25 10.78 -10.45 13.51
C LEU A 25 10.62 -11.37 14.72
N ARG A 26 9.40 -11.83 15.02
CA ARG A 26 9.14 -12.65 16.22
C ARG A 26 9.31 -14.15 15.99
N ALA A 27 8.91 -14.64 14.82
CA ALA A 27 8.84 -16.07 14.51
C ALA A 27 9.80 -16.50 13.39
N GLY A 28 10.44 -15.56 12.68
CA GLY A 28 11.25 -15.87 11.49
C GLY A 28 10.42 -16.38 10.30
N GLU A 29 9.09 -16.29 10.39
CA GLU A 29 8.18 -16.82 9.37
C GLU A 29 8.00 -15.82 8.23
N VAL A 30 8.19 -16.31 7.00
CA VAL A 30 7.91 -15.54 5.79
C VAL A 30 6.54 -15.93 5.25
N LEU A 31 5.57 -15.03 5.43
CA LEU A 31 4.20 -15.21 4.96
C LEU A 31 4.02 -14.58 3.59
N ALA A 32 3.97 -15.41 2.55
CA ALA A 32 3.84 -14.99 1.17
C ALA A 32 2.53 -14.23 0.89
N ASP A 33 1.44 -14.63 1.54
CA ASP A 33 0.14 -13.94 1.52
C ASP A 33 0.23 -12.51 2.06
N GLN A 34 0.96 -12.31 3.16
CA GLN A 34 1.15 -10.98 3.74
C GLN A 34 2.09 -10.10 2.92
N LEU A 35 3.12 -10.69 2.31
CA LEU A 35 3.97 -9.99 1.34
C LEU A 35 3.18 -9.53 0.11
N MET A 36 2.34 -10.40 -0.45
CA MET A 36 1.47 -10.04 -1.58
C MET A 36 0.50 -8.91 -1.19
N GLY A 37 -0.14 -9.00 -0.02
CA GLY A 37 -1.01 -7.94 0.49
C GLY A 37 -0.29 -6.60 0.69
N ALA A 38 0.94 -6.62 1.23
CA ALA A 38 1.77 -5.42 1.36
C ALA A 38 2.15 -4.85 -0.02
N GLY A 39 2.49 -5.71 -0.98
CA GLY A 39 2.77 -5.32 -2.37
C GLY A 39 1.57 -4.65 -3.04
N VAL A 40 0.36 -5.19 -2.87
CA VAL A 40 -0.89 -4.56 -3.35
C VAL A 40 -1.09 -3.20 -2.68
N GLY A 41 -0.90 -3.09 -1.36
CA GLY A 41 -0.97 -1.83 -0.64
C GLY A 41 -0.02 -0.77 -1.22
N LEU A 42 1.22 -1.14 -1.50
CA LEU A 42 2.22 -0.26 -2.12
C LEU A 42 1.81 0.18 -3.52
N ALA A 43 1.33 -0.75 -4.35
CA ALA A 43 0.84 -0.44 -5.69
C ALA A 43 -0.32 0.58 -5.66
N LEU A 44 -1.27 0.41 -4.73
CA LEU A 44 -2.37 1.36 -4.55
C LEU A 44 -1.87 2.75 -4.14
N VAL A 45 -0.87 2.86 -3.26
CA VAL A 45 -0.27 4.15 -2.88
C VAL A 45 0.36 4.84 -4.10
N VAL A 46 1.11 4.10 -4.91
CA VAL A 46 1.73 4.63 -6.14
C VAL A 46 0.67 5.08 -7.13
N ILE A 47 -0.31 4.22 -7.44
CA ILE A 47 -1.40 4.53 -8.39
C ILE A 47 -2.20 5.74 -7.91
N GLY A 48 -2.60 5.77 -6.64
CA GLY A 48 -3.35 6.89 -6.05
C GLY A 48 -2.59 8.21 -6.16
N THR A 49 -1.28 8.18 -5.96
CA THR A 49 -0.40 9.35 -6.09
C THR A 49 -0.28 9.83 -7.54
N LEU A 50 -0.10 8.90 -8.50
CA LEU A 50 -0.04 9.23 -9.92
C LEU A 50 -1.35 9.82 -10.44
N VAL A 51 -2.49 9.20 -10.09
CA VAL A 51 -3.83 9.69 -10.46
C VAL A 51 -4.04 11.11 -9.92
N GLN A 52 -3.63 11.38 -8.68
CA GLN A 52 -3.72 12.71 -8.10
C GLN A 52 -2.89 13.72 -8.89
N ARG A 53 -1.63 13.40 -9.21
CA ARG A 53 -0.75 14.29 -9.98
C ARG A 53 -1.30 14.61 -11.37
N ILE A 54 -1.79 13.60 -12.09
CA ILE A 54 -2.37 13.76 -13.43
C ILE A 54 -3.63 14.65 -13.37
N GLN A 55 -4.47 14.49 -12.33
CA GLN A 55 -5.65 15.33 -12.13
C GLN A 55 -5.30 16.80 -11.82
N HIS A 56 -4.22 17.06 -11.09
CA HIS A 56 -3.75 18.43 -10.87
C HIS A 56 -3.16 19.05 -12.14
N ALA A 57 -2.38 18.29 -12.92
CA ALA A 57 -1.79 18.77 -14.17
C ALA A 57 -2.83 19.09 -15.26
N LYS A 58 -4.00 18.42 -15.27
CA LYS A 58 -5.10 18.73 -16.19
C LYS A 58 -5.99 19.90 -15.76
N ARG A 59 -5.81 20.43 -14.55
CA ARG A 59 -6.66 21.49 -13.98
C ARG A 59 -6.02 22.88 -13.99
N GLY A 60 -4.75 23.00 -14.38
CA GLY A 60 -4.06 24.27 -14.66
C GLY A 60 -3.92 24.47 -16.15
#